data_AF-A0A534RM91-F1
#
_entry.id   AF-A0A534RM91-F1
#
_cell.length_a   1.000
_cell.length_b   1.000
_cell.length_c   1.000
_cell.angle_alpha   90.00
_cell.angle_beta   90.00
_cell.angle_gamma   90.00
#
_symmetry.space_group_name_H-M   'P 1'
#
loop_
_entity.id
_entity.type
_entity.pdbx_description
1 polymer ?
#
loop_
_entity_poly.entity_id
_entity_poly.type
_entity_poly.pdbx_seq_one_letter_code
_entity_poly.pdbx_strand_id
1 'polypeptide(L)'
;QIPQGANITIFYGAANRDPSAFPQPDEFRLDRDLRNHVAFGMGIHYCLGAPLARAETRITLNAFLDRFPVLRRGAAPAVRQTASHLVFGFSHLPLVLGAR
;
A
#
# COMPACT_ATOMS: atom_id res chain seq x y z
N GLN A 1 1.28 -9.75 -29.19
CA GLN A 1 2.07 -8.59 -29.66
C GLN A 1 1.30 -7.32 -29.30
N ILE A 2 2.01 -6.22 -28.99
CA ILE A 2 1.40 -4.93 -28.64
C ILE A 2 1.65 -3.96 -29.82
N PRO A 3 0.61 -3.36 -30.42
CA PRO A 3 0.79 -2.48 -31.58
C PRO A 3 1.43 -1.14 -31.19
N GLN A 4 2.06 -0.47 -32.15
CA GLN A 4 2.60 0.87 -31.96
C GLN A 4 1.49 1.85 -31.56
N GLY A 5 1.77 2.69 -30.55
CA GLY A 5 0.81 3.68 -30.04
C GLY A 5 -0.25 3.11 -29.10
N ALA A 6 -0.20 1.82 -28.76
CA ALA A 6 -1.09 1.25 -27.75
C ALA A 6 -0.82 1.86 -26.37
N ASN A 7 -1.89 2.22 -25.66
CA ASN A 7 -1.81 2.55 -24.25
C ASN A 7 -1.61 1.28 -23.43
N ILE A 8 -0.63 1.30 -22.53
CA ILE A 8 -0.33 0.19 -21.62
C ILE A 8 -0.50 0.69 -20.20
N THR A 9 -1.32 -0.03 -19.43
CA THR A 9 -1.46 0.21 -17.98
C THR A 9 -0.67 -0.82 -17.21
N ILE A 10 0.15 -0.36 -16.27
CA ILE A 10 0.90 -1.23 -15.36
C ILE A 10 0.14 -1.39 -14.06
N PHE A 11 -0.22 -2.63 -13.73
CA PHE A 11 -0.89 -2.96 -12.48
C PHE A 11 0.12 -3.33 -11.39
N TYR A 12 0.67 -2.33 -10.71
CA TYR A 12 1.65 -2.53 -9.64
C TYR A 12 1.16 -3.45 -8.51
N GLY A 13 -0.15 -3.42 -8.21
CA GLY A 13 -0.74 -4.31 -7.21
C GLY A 13 -0.69 -5.79 -7.61
N ALA A 14 -0.79 -6.10 -8.90
CA ALA A 14 -0.63 -7.47 -9.41
C ALA A 14 0.85 -7.89 -9.39
N ALA A 15 1.75 -7.01 -9.84
CA ALA A 15 3.19 -7.27 -9.81
C ALA A 15 3.72 -7.50 -8.38
N ASN A 16 3.24 -6.72 -7.40
CA ASN A 16 3.58 -6.91 -5.99
C ASN A 16 2.94 -8.16 -5.35
N ARG A 17 2.13 -8.91 -6.11
CA ARG A 17 1.58 -10.21 -5.72
C ARG A 17 2.02 -11.35 -6.64
N ASP A 18 3.02 -11.14 -7.48
CA ASP A 18 3.54 -12.19 -8.35
C ASP A 18 4.23 -13.29 -7.50
N PRO A 19 3.74 -14.54 -7.54
CA PRO A 19 4.32 -15.64 -6.75
C PRO A 19 5.74 -16.02 -7.18
N SER A 20 6.18 -15.65 -8.40
CA SER A 20 7.55 -15.86 -8.85
C SER A 20 8.55 -14.89 -8.19
N ALA A 21 8.07 -13.72 -7.75
CA ALA A 21 8.86 -12.72 -7.04
C ALA A 21 8.67 -12.78 -5.52
N PHE A 22 7.46 -13.13 -5.06
CA PHE A 22 7.08 -13.14 -3.65
C PHE A 22 6.37 -14.44 -3.28
N PRO A 23 7.04 -15.38 -2.60
CA PRO A 23 6.38 -16.57 -2.07
C PRO A 23 5.24 -16.21 -1.11
N GLN A 24 4.11 -16.92 -1.22
CA GLN A 24 2.88 -16.67 -0.46
C GLN A 24 2.40 -15.19 -0.56
N PRO A 25 2.20 -14.65 -1.77
CA PRO A 25 2.06 -13.21 -1.99
C PRO A 25 0.81 -12.58 -1.34
N ASP A 26 -0.20 -13.39 -1.05
CA ASP A 26 -1.43 -12.95 -0.40
C ASP A 26 -1.32 -12.84 1.14
N GLU A 27 -0.27 -13.41 1.74
CA GLU A 27 -0.01 -13.30 3.17
C GLU A 27 0.65 -11.96 3.52
N PHE A 28 0.12 -11.27 4.53
CA PHE A 28 0.73 -10.06 5.07
C PHE A 28 1.86 -10.42 6.04
N ARG A 29 3.10 -10.09 5.68
CA ARG A 29 4.32 -10.42 6.42
C ARG A 29 5.22 -9.20 6.58
N LEU A 30 5.52 -8.83 7.83
CA LEU A 30 6.38 -7.68 8.15
C LEU A 30 7.86 -7.96 7.89
N ASP A 31 8.26 -9.23 7.89
CA ASP A 31 9.63 -9.72 7.73
C ASP A 31 9.99 -10.07 6.28
N ARG A 32 9.08 -9.85 5.32
CA ARG A 32 9.30 -10.20 3.91
C ARG A 32 10.41 -9.35 3.29
N ASP A 33 11.26 -9.97 2.46
CA ASP A 33 12.19 -9.24 1.59
C ASP A 33 11.40 -8.49 0.51
N LEU A 34 11.50 -7.17 0.51
CA LEU A 34 10.76 -6.28 -0.38
C LEU A 34 11.65 -5.67 -1.48
N ARG A 35 12.91 -6.10 -1.68
CA ARG A 35 13.80 -5.49 -2.69
C ARG A 35 13.18 -5.36 -4.08
N ASN A 36 12.29 -6.28 -4.45
CA ASN A 36 11.63 -6.32 -5.76
C ASN A 36 10.26 -5.62 -5.80
N HIS A 37 9.83 -4.94 -4.72
CA HIS A 37 8.52 -4.29 -4.69
C HIS A 37 8.51 -3.07 -5.64
N VAL A 38 7.41 -2.91 -6.38
CA VAL A 38 7.26 -1.85 -7.40
C VAL A 38 6.21 -0.80 -7.04
N ALA A 39 5.83 -0.72 -5.76
CA ALA A 39 4.85 0.26 -5.27
C ALA A 39 5.23 1.74 -5.54
N PHE A 40 6.52 2.03 -5.74
CA PHE A 40 7.02 3.36 -6.10
C PHE A 40 7.44 3.48 -7.57
N GLY A 41 6.99 2.56 -8.42
CA GLY A 41 7.49 2.41 -9.80
C GLY A 41 8.94 1.93 -9.82
N MET A 42 9.55 1.91 -11.01
CA MET A 42 10.96 1.57 -11.25
C MET A 42 11.53 2.38 -12.42
N GLY A 43 12.86 2.47 -12.51
CA GLY A 43 13.57 3.11 -13.61
C GLY A 43 13.57 4.63 -13.57
N ILE A 44 13.59 5.28 -14.74
CA ILE A 44 13.76 6.75 -14.87
C ILE A 44 12.60 7.56 -14.27
N HIS A 45 11.45 6.94 -14.04
CA HIS A 45 10.28 7.53 -13.39
C HIS A 45 10.04 6.97 -11.99
N TYR A 46 11.08 6.44 -11.34
CA TYR A 46 10.99 6.06 -9.94
C TYR A 46 10.47 7.21 -9.08
N CYS A 47 9.56 6.92 -8.15
CA CYS A 47 8.89 7.95 -7.37
C CYS A 47 9.90 8.80 -6.60
N LEU A 48 10.00 10.08 -7.01
CA LEU A 48 10.85 11.07 -6.37
C LEU A 48 10.54 11.23 -4.86
N GLY A 49 9.25 11.07 -4.49
CA GLY A 49 8.78 11.17 -3.11
C GLY A 49 8.96 9.91 -2.27
N ALA A 50 9.52 8.81 -2.81
CA ALA A 50 9.60 7.55 -2.09
C ALA A 50 10.35 7.63 -0.73
N PRO A 51 11.44 8.42 -0.57
CA PRO A 51 12.06 8.61 0.74
C PRO A 51 11.14 9.34 1.74
N LEU A 52 10.45 10.39 1.29
CA LEU A 52 9.55 11.18 2.13
C LEU A 52 8.34 10.34 2.56
N ALA A 53 7.66 9.68 1.63
CA ALA A 53 6.52 8.83 1.93
C ALA A 53 6.85 7.72 2.94
N ARG A 54 8.06 7.14 2.85
CA ARG A 54 8.55 6.16 3.84
C ARG A 54 8.77 6.78 5.22
N ALA A 55 9.34 7.98 5.29
CA ALA A 55 9.53 8.69 6.55
C ALA A 55 8.19 9.02 7.20
N GLU A 56 7.27 9.63 6.44
CA GLU A 56 5.92 9.99 6.90
C GLU A 56 5.14 8.77 7.39
N THR A 57 5.18 7.66 6.64
CA THR A 57 4.49 6.41 7.02
C THR A 57 5.05 5.86 8.33
N ARG A 58 6.37 5.82 8.49
CA ARG A 58 7.00 5.31 9.72
C ARG A 58 6.65 6.17 10.92
N ILE A 59 6.78 7.50 10.80
CA ILE A 59 6.49 8.44 11.88
C ILE A 59 5.01 8.35 12.27
N THR A 60 4.12 8.40 11.29
CA THR A 60 2.67 8.37 11.51
C THR A 60 2.24 7.07 12.17
N LEU A 61 2.66 5.92 11.65
CA LEU A 61 2.27 4.62 12.21
C LEU A 61 2.79 4.44 13.63
N ASN A 62 4.05 4.78 13.90
CA ASN A 62 4.62 4.66 15.24
C ASN A 62 3.89 5.58 16.23
N ALA A 63 3.78 6.88 15.91
CA ALA A 63 3.11 7.83 16.79
C ALA A 63 1.64 7.47 17.04
N PHE A 64 0.94 6.96 16.02
CA PHE A 64 -0.45 6.55 16.14
C PHE A 64 -0.60 5.32 17.04
N LEU A 65 0.23 4.29 16.85
CA LEU A 65 0.18 3.05 17.63
C LEU A 65 0.68 3.24 19.06
N ASP A 66 1.66 4.12 19.28
CA ASP A 66 2.14 4.48 20.63
C ASP A 66 1.04 5.17 21.45
N ARG A 67 0.27 6.05 20.80
CA ARG A 67 -0.83 6.80 21.42
C ARG A 67 -2.08 5.94 21.64
N PHE A 68 -2.41 5.07 20.70
CA PHE A 68 -3.62 4.24 20.72
C PHE A 68 -3.26 2.75 20.69
N PRO A 69 -2.81 2.17 21.82
CA PRO A 69 -2.42 0.76 21.87
C PRO A 69 -3.62 -0.18 21.68
N VAL A 70 -4.85 0.28 21.93
CA VAL A 70 -6.07 -0.44 21.59
C VAL A 70 -6.61 0.12 20.29
N LEU A 71 -6.42 -0.63 19.21
CA LEU A 71 -6.91 -0.29 17.88
C LEU A 71 -7.77 -1.42 17.34
N ARG A 72 -9.04 -1.14 17.01
CA ARG A 72 -9.95 -2.10 16.39
C ARG A 72 -10.70 -1.47 15.22
N ARG A 73 -11.13 -2.30 14.27
CA ARG A 73 -12.09 -1.87 13.24
C ARG A 73 -13.43 -1.56 13.90
N GLY A 74 -14.03 -0.42 13.54
CA GLY A 74 -15.40 -0.10 13.92
C GLY A 74 -16.42 -1.05 13.27
N ALA A 75 -17.62 -1.11 13.86
CA ALA A 75 -18.71 -1.96 13.37
C ALA A 75 -19.30 -1.47 12.04
N ALA A 76 -19.20 -0.17 11.75
CA ALA A 76 -19.68 0.38 10.49
C ALA A 76 -18.85 -0.14 9.30
N PRO A 77 -19.47 -0.33 8.12
CA PRO A 77 -18.75 -0.78 6.93
C PRO A 77 -17.61 0.17 6.56
N ALA A 78 -16.50 -0.42 6.13
CA ALA A 78 -15.42 0.35 5.51
C ALA A 78 -15.78 0.59 4.04
N VAL A 79 -15.55 1.80 3.55
CA VAL A 79 -15.82 2.18 2.17
C VAL A 79 -14.49 2.31 1.45
N ARG A 80 -14.28 1.44 0.46
CA ARG A 80 -13.12 1.54 -0.43
C ARG A 80 -13.25 2.81 -1.26
N GLN A 81 -12.15 3.54 -1.43
CA GLN A 81 -12.15 4.65 -2.38
C GLN A 81 -12.19 4.07 -3.81
N THR A 82 -12.95 4.71 -4.70
CA THR A 82 -13.10 4.33 -6.12
C THR A 82 -12.70 5.44 -7.07
N ALA A 83 -12.16 6.55 -6.54
CA ALA A 83 -11.79 7.74 -7.31
C ALA A 83 -10.53 7.54 -8.15
N SER A 84 -9.78 6.46 -7.91
CA SER A 84 -8.55 6.16 -8.65
C SER A 84 -8.45 4.66 -8.93
N HIS A 85 -8.04 4.34 -10.16
CA HIS A 85 -7.65 2.98 -10.57
C HIS A 85 -6.20 2.63 -10.21
N LEU A 86 -5.43 3.60 -9.68
CA LEU A 86 -4.01 3.45 -9.32
C LEU A 86 -3.79 3.48 -7.81
N VAL A 87 -4.47 4.38 -7.11
CA VAL A 87 -4.43 4.46 -5.65
C VAL A 87 -5.39 3.42 -5.10
N PHE A 88 -5.02 2.70 -4.05
CA PHE A 88 -5.89 1.76 -3.35
C PHE A 88 -5.97 2.17 -1.89
N GLY A 89 -7.19 2.22 -1.35
CA GLY A 89 -7.40 2.73 0.01
C GLY A 89 -8.86 2.73 0.42
N PHE A 90 -9.15 3.43 1.50
CA PHE A 90 -10.50 3.64 2.00
C PHE A 90 -10.82 5.13 1.95
N SER A 91 -12.00 5.48 1.46
CA SER A 91 -12.57 6.83 1.65
C SER A 91 -13.18 6.96 3.04
N HIS A 92 -13.57 5.84 3.65
CA HIS A 92 -14.04 5.78 5.02
C HIS A 92 -13.59 4.47 5.68
N LEU A 93 -12.87 4.56 6.81
CA LEU A 93 -12.45 3.41 7.61
C LEU A 93 -12.78 3.68 9.08
N PRO A 94 -13.92 3.20 9.60
CA PRO A 94 -14.28 3.33 11.00
C PRO A 94 -13.27 2.59 11.89
N LEU A 95 -12.77 3.28 12.93
CA LEU A 95 -11.85 2.73 13.92
C LEU A 95 -12.38 3.00 15.33
N VAL A 96 -12.15 2.05 16.23
CA VAL A 96 -12.32 2.23 17.67
C VAL A 96 -10.93 2.34 18.28
N LEU A 97 -10.66 3.48 18.93
CA LEU A 97 -9.38 3.81 19.54
C LEU A 97 -9.54 3.80 21.05
N GLY A 98 -8.63 3.13 21.75
CA GLY A 98 -8.45 3.27 23.19
C GLY A 98 -7.09 3.89 23.47
N ALA A 99 -7.08 4.95 24.27
CA ALA A 99 -5.86 5.52 24.82
C ALA A 99 -5.36 4.68 26.01
N ARG A 100 -4.09 4.88 26.38
CA ARG A 100 -3.59 4.46 27.70
C ARG A 100 -4.29 5.22 28.81
#